data_AF-A0A534JBR0-F1
#
_entry.id   AF-A0A534JBR0-F1
#
_cell.length_a   1.000
_cell.length_b   1.000
_cell.length_c   1.000
_cell.angle_alpha   90.00
_cell.angle_beta   90.00
_cell.angle_gamma   90.00
#
_symmetry.space_group_name_H-M   'P 1'
#
loop_
_entity.id
_entity.type
_entity.pdbx_description
1 polymer ?
#
loop_
_entity_poly.entity_id
_entity_poly.type
_entity_poly.pdbx_seq_one_letter_code
_entity_poly.pdbx_strand_id
1 'polypeptide(L)'
;MPIPPKSRVKSDMQKVFVLDAQGGYAGEFVVQEDCVVEFGEFLAALPPEGLEDRKSIFLGEYRATALHGDRMSLVAITKGPVQPEEIAWGKAAFTATEAHFGGAAGTPPAAGPDKAILENLAGALEKRESQLGEREKALEEKAAAAARDLEDRERARAAELQGLQARLADVEAQRDRNREEMGRIAQAPADATVAAERKQLEKDRKMLQRRALDLLDREEKIRDRELELAEEHKRLEESRRETEGLLARIEAERRPEAGYDVEAMRREVDMRVKILQEKALDLLDREEKLRKREAELQGVDARPPAAAHPEPSR
;
A
#
# COMPACT_ATOMS: atom_id res chain seq x y z
N MET A 1 20.99 29.67 -51.69
CA MET A 1 21.27 28.79 -50.54
C MET A 1 19.95 28.56 -49.80
N PRO A 2 19.31 27.38 -49.94
CA PRO A 2 18.15 27.08 -49.12
C PRO A 2 18.59 26.95 -47.66
N ILE A 3 17.94 27.70 -46.78
CA ILE A 3 18.16 27.68 -45.33
C ILE A 3 17.81 26.27 -44.84
N PRO A 4 18.69 25.57 -44.10
CA PRO A 4 18.36 24.25 -43.59
C PRO A 4 17.14 24.35 -42.65
N PRO A 5 16.23 23.36 -42.65
CA PRO A 5 15.11 23.36 -41.73
C PRO A 5 15.66 23.38 -40.30
N LYS A 6 15.33 24.43 -39.55
CA LYS A 6 15.63 24.52 -38.12
C LYS A 6 15.11 23.25 -37.46
N SER A 7 15.99 22.42 -36.92
CA SER A 7 15.59 21.28 -36.10
C SER A 7 14.68 21.83 -35.01
N ARG A 8 13.42 21.40 -35.00
CA ARG A 8 12.48 21.76 -33.93
C ARG A 8 12.99 21.05 -32.68
N VAL A 9 13.67 21.80 -31.80
CA VAL A 9 14.00 21.33 -30.46
C VAL A 9 12.67 21.16 -29.75
N LYS A 10 12.22 19.91 -29.61
CA LYS A 10 10.97 19.58 -28.92
C LYS A 10 11.16 19.83 -27.43
N SER A 11 10.18 20.44 -26.77
CA SER A 11 10.14 20.42 -25.32
C SER A 11 9.86 19.00 -24.85
N ASP A 12 10.61 18.53 -23.86
CA ASP A 12 10.37 17.23 -23.27
C ASP A 12 9.52 17.38 -22.02
N MET A 13 8.36 16.71 -21.96
CA MET A 13 7.44 16.79 -20.83
C MET A 13 7.95 15.88 -19.71
N GLN A 14 8.16 16.46 -18.54
CA GLN A 14 8.81 15.78 -17.41
C GLN A 14 7.77 15.38 -16.37
N LYS A 15 6.93 16.34 -15.97
CA LYS A 15 5.96 16.19 -14.89
C LYS A 15 4.81 17.17 -15.08
N VAL A 16 3.63 16.85 -14.57
CA VAL A 16 2.49 17.77 -14.54
C VAL A 16 1.95 17.84 -13.12
N PHE A 17 1.87 19.04 -12.54
CA PHE A 17 1.13 19.25 -11.31
C PHE A 17 -0.32 19.56 -11.63
N VAL A 18 -1.23 18.92 -10.90
CA VAL A 18 -2.68 19.14 -10.98
C VAL A 18 -3.07 19.99 -9.78
N LEU A 19 -3.70 21.12 -10.06
CA LEU A 19 -4.22 22.04 -9.07
C LEU A 19 -5.74 22.07 -9.12
N ASP A 20 -6.36 22.22 -7.95
CA ASP A 20 -7.80 22.42 -7.82
C ASP A 20 -8.23 23.84 -8.26
N ALA A 21 -9.53 24.13 -8.17
CA ALA A 21 -10.10 25.43 -8.53
C ALA A 21 -9.59 26.61 -7.67
N GLN A 22 -9.01 26.32 -6.49
CA GLN A 22 -8.46 27.31 -5.57
C GLN A 22 -6.93 27.45 -5.70
N GLY A 23 -6.31 26.72 -6.62
CA GLY A 23 -4.84 26.67 -6.77
C GLY A 23 -4.16 25.76 -5.75
N GLY A 24 -4.92 24.97 -4.99
CA GLY A 24 -4.43 23.95 -4.08
C GLY A 24 -3.90 22.74 -4.83
N TYR A 25 -2.89 22.08 -4.27
CA TYR A 25 -2.29 20.89 -4.86
C TYR A 25 -3.24 19.69 -4.80
N ALA A 26 -3.68 19.22 -5.97
CA ALA A 26 -4.55 18.05 -6.10
C ALA A 26 -3.78 16.76 -6.43
N GLY A 27 -2.58 16.87 -7.00
CA GLY A 27 -1.72 15.73 -7.28
C GLY A 27 -0.65 16.02 -8.33
N GLU A 28 0.16 15.01 -8.65
CA GLU A 28 1.16 15.10 -9.71
C GLU A 28 1.10 13.87 -10.63
N PHE A 29 1.44 14.10 -11.89
CA PHE A 29 1.62 13.06 -12.89
C PHE A 29 3.07 13.12 -13.39
N VAL A 30 3.86 12.10 -13.05
CA VAL A 30 5.26 12.00 -13.43
C VAL A 30 5.37 11.29 -14.78
N VAL A 31 5.87 11.99 -15.80
CA VAL A 31 6.06 11.43 -17.15
C VAL A 31 7.46 10.80 -17.26
N GLN A 32 8.46 11.45 -16.67
CA GLN A 32 9.83 10.93 -16.57
C GLN A 32 10.22 10.80 -15.09
N GLU A 33 10.60 9.60 -14.68
CA GLU A 33 10.95 9.27 -13.29
C GLU A 33 12.18 10.06 -12.78
N ASP A 34 13.02 10.56 -13.68
CA ASP A 34 14.20 11.37 -13.36
C ASP A 34 13.89 12.84 -13.01
N CYS A 35 12.62 13.26 -13.04
CA CYS A 35 12.22 14.63 -12.74
C CYS A 35 12.18 14.91 -11.22
N VAL A 36 13.21 15.59 -10.73
CA VAL A 36 13.39 15.95 -9.31
C VAL A 36 12.58 17.18 -8.85
N VAL A 37 11.86 17.86 -9.74
CA VAL A 37 11.13 19.09 -9.39
C VAL A 37 9.96 18.76 -8.47
N GLU A 38 9.96 19.33 -7.26
CA GLU A 38 8.88 19.19 -6.29
C GLU A 38 7.91 20.38 -6.36
N PHE A 39 6.67 20.18 -5.92
CA PHE A 39 5.66 21.25 -5.89
C PHE A 39 6.09 22.43 -5.02
N GLY A 40 6.83 22.17 -3.92
CA GLY A 40 7.38 23.22 -3.06
C GLY A 40 8.37 24.13 -3.77
N GLU A 41 9.19 23.61 -4.68
CA GLU A 41 10.13 24.41 -5.49
C GLU A 41 9.39 25.31 -6.48
N PHE A 42 8.30 24.80 -7.07
CA PHE A 42 7.41 25.59 -7.92
C PHE A 42 6.76 26.74 -7.14
N LEU A 43 6.23 26.47 -5.95
CA LEU A 43 5.63 27.51 -5.09
C LEU A 43 6.64 28.58 -4.67
N ALA A 44 7.87 28.19 -4.36
CA ALA A 44 8.92 29.12 -3.98
C ALA A 44 9.34 30.07 -5.12
N ALA A 45 9.21 29.62 -6.37
CA ALA A 45 9.52 30.40 -7.57
C ALA A 45 8.31 31.18 -8.12
N LEU A 46 7.12 31.01 -7.53
CA LEU A 46 5.90 31.66 -7.99
C LEU A 46 5.94 33.16 -7.64
N PRO A 47 5.65 34.06 -8.59
CA PRO A 47 5.52 35.48 -8.27
C PRO A 47 4.33 35.73 -7.34
N PRO A 48 4.34 36.81 -6.55
CA PRO A 48 3.28 37.12 -5.57
C PRO A 48 1.91 37.36 -6.22
N GLU A 49 1.88 37.72 -7.51
CA GLU A 49 0.68 37.91 -8.30
C GLU A 49 0.10 36.58 -8.86
N GLY A 50 0.81 35.46 -8.64
CA GLY A 50 0.50 34.18 -9.25
C GLY A 50 0.98 34.06 -10.69
N LEU A 51 0.89 32.87 -11.27
CA LEU A 51 1.23 32.62 -12.66
C LEU A 51 -0.03 32.78 -13.52
N GLU A 52 -0.01 33.64 -14.54
CA GLU A 52 -1.15 33.75 -15.46
C GLU A 52 -1.22 32.56 -16.44
N ASP A 53 -2.38 32.38 -17.09
CA ASP A 53 -2.57 31.35 -18.10
C ASP A 53 -1.54 31.46 -19.23
N ARG A 54 -0.96 30.31 -19.59
CA ARG A 54 0.06 30.15 -20.64
C ARG A 54 1.39 30.87 -20.36
N LYS A 55 1.58 31.41 -19.16
CA LYS A 55 2.88 31.92 -18.74
C LYS A 55 3.75 30.79 -18.19
N SER A 56 5.05 30.92 -18.43
CA SER A 56 6.05 29.97 -17.95
C SER A 56 7.01 30.67 -16.99
N ILE A 57 7.37 29.99 -15.91
CA ILE A 57 8.49 30.37 -15.03
C ILE A 57 9.63 29.37 -15.16
N PHE A 58 10.81 29.79 -14.77
CA PHE A 58 12.03 29.00 -14.89
C PHE A 58 12.41 28.40 -13.53
N LEU A 59 12.60 27.08 -13.49
CA LEU A 59 12.98 26.30 -12.33
C LEU A 59 14.30 25.57 -12.63
N GLY A 60 15.41 26.29 -12.56
CA GLY A 60 16.75 25.71 -12.76
C GLY A 60 17.02 25.30 -14.21
N GLU A 61 16.79 24.04 -14.59
CA GLU A 61 16.87 23.58 -15.99
C GLU A 61 15.47 23.31 -16.61
N TYR A 62 14.43 23.43 -15.79
CA TYR A 62 13.04 23.15 -16.14
C TYR A 62 12.24 24.45 -16.35
N ARG A 63 11.14 24.33 -17.09
CA ARG A 63 10.13 25.37 -17.25
C ARG A 63 8.79 24.87 -16.77
N ALA A 64 8.18 25.62 -15.85
CA ALA A 64 6.83 25.36 -15.37
C ALA A 64 5.85 26.29 -16.09
N THR A 65 4.89 25.73 -16.83
CA THR A 65 3.90 26.49 -17.59
C THR A 65 2.51 26.24 -17.03
N ALA A 66 1.81 27.30 -16.62
CA ALA A 66 0.45 27.17 -16.10
C ALA A 66 -0.60 27.16 -17.22
N LEU A 67 -1.57 26.27 -17.08
CA LEU A 67 -2.73 26.08 -17.96
C LEU A 67 -3.99 26.08 -17.08
N HIS A 68 -4.69 27.22 -17.02
CA HIS A 68 -5.84 27.42 -16.11
C HIS A 68 -7.17 27.01 -16.75
N GLY A 69 -7.80 25.94 -16.30
CA GLY A 69 -9.13 25.53 -16.74
C GLY A 69 -10.22 26.25 -15.95
N ASP A 70 -11.48 25.90 -16.22
CA ASP A 70 -12.62 26.50 -15.51
C ASP A 70 -12.76 25.92 -14.10
N ARG A 71 -12.33 24.66 -13.88
CA ARG A 71 -12.49 23.90 -12.63
C ARG A 71 -11.18 23.37 -12.05
N MET A 72 -10.13 23.27 -12.85
CA MET A 72 -8.82 22.79 -12.42
C MET A 72 -7.74 23.50 -13.20
N SER A 73 -6.53 23.58 -12.66
CA SER A 73 -5.38 24.18 -13.34
C SER A 73 -4.26 23.15 -13.42
N LEU A 74 -3.53 23.12 -14.54
CA LEU A 74 -2.37 22.26 -14.71
C LEU A 74 -1.10 23.10 -14.78
N VAL A 75 -0.03 22.61 -14.16
CA VAL A 75 1.31 23.17 -14.32
C VAL A 75 2.19 22.13 -15.00
N ALA A 76 2.51 22.37 -16.26
CA ALA A 76 3.36 21.50 -17.06
C ALA A 76 4.84 21.82 -16.82
N ILE A 77 5.60 20.85 -16.32
CA ILE A 77 7.05 20.90 -16.14
C ILE A 77 7.71 20.29 -17.36
N THR A 78 8.50 21.10 -18.04
CA THR A 78 9.14 20.74 -19.31
C THR A 78 10.62 21.05 -19.29
N LYS A 79 11.41 20.27 -20.04
CA LYS A 79 12.83 20.52 -20.27
C LYS A 79 13.02 21.06 -21.70
N GLY A 80 13.65 22.22 -21.83
CA GLY A 80 13.89 22.88 -23.11
C GLY A 80 12.87 23.99 -23.48
N PRO A 81 13.01 24.58 -24.68
CA PRO A 81 12.19 25.71 -25.11
C PRO A 81 10.80 25.27 -25.56
N VAL A 82 9.80 25.46 -24.70
CA VAL A 82 8.39 25.24 -25.04
C VAL A 82 7.93 26.25 -26.10
N GLN A 83 7.38 25.75 -27.20
CA GLN A 83 6.81 26.59 -28.25
C GLN A 83 5.38 27.02 -27.90
N PRO A 84 4.93 28.22 -28.32
CA PRO A 84 3.56 28.67 -28.08
C PRO A 84 2.51 27.73 -28.70
N GLU A 85 2.85 27.02 -29.78
CA GLU A 85 1.99 25.98 -30.38
C GLU A 85 1.76 24.78 -29.45
N GLU A 86 2.79 24.35 -28.72
CA GLU A 86 2.71 23.23 -27.78
C GLU A 86 1.85 23.61 -26.57
N ILE A 87 1.97 24.85 -26.09
CA ILE A 87 1.13 25.41 -25.03
C ILE A 87 -0.33 25.51 -25.50
N ALA A 88 -0.57 25.99 -26.73
CA ALA A 88 -1.91 26.08 -27.29
C ALA A 88 -2.56 24.71 -27.47
N TRP A 89 -1.81 23.72 -27.95
CA TRP A 89 -2.30 22.35 -28.06
C TRP A 89 -2.55 21.71 -26.69
N GLY A 90 -1.62 21.85 -25.74
CA GLY A 90 -1.79 21.37 -24.37
C GLY A 90 -3.01 21.98 -23.70
N LYS A 91 -3.25 23.28 -23.91
CA LYS A 91 -4.46 23.96 -23.44
C LYS A 91 -5.72 23.40 -24.08
N ALA A 92 -5.74 23.24 -25.41
CA ALA A 92 -6.89 22.72 -26.12
C ALA A 92 -7.22 21.28 -25.71
N ALA A 93 -6.19 20.43 -25.55
CA ALA A 93 -6.33 19.06 -25.05
C ALA A 93 -6.88 19.07 -23.62
N PHE A 94 -6.36 19.93 -22.75
CA PHE A 94 -6.83 20.06 -21.39
C PHE A 94 -8.28 20.56 -21.28
N THR A 95 -8.65 21.59 -22.04
CA THR A 95 -10.03 22.06 -22.08
C THR A 95 -10.98 21.00 -22.65
N ALA A 96 -10.54 20.20 -23.63
CA ALA A 96 -11.32 19.08 -24.14
C ALA A 96 -11.50 17.97 -23.10
N THR A 97 -10.44 17.58 -22.36
CA THR A 97 -10.56 16.59 -21.29
C THR A 97 -11.44 17.11 -20.16
N GLU A 98 -11.31 18.38 -19.80
CA GLU A 98 -12.17 19.03 -18.82
C GLU A 98 -13.65 18.98 -19.25
N ALA A 99 -13.96 19.24 -20.51
CA ALA A 99 -15.30 19.09 -21.08
C ALA A 99 -15.80 17.63 -21.11
N HIS A 100 -14.92 16.64 -21.05
CA HIS A 100 -15.31 15.24 -20.86
C HIS A 100 -15.56 14.88 -19.39
N PHE A 101 -14.86 15.53 -18.45
CA PHE A 101 -15.08 15.38 -17.01
C PHE A 101 -16.27 16.21 -16.48
N GLY A 102 -16.74 17.21 -17.22
CA GLY A 102 -18.00 17.91 -16.95
C GLY A 102 -18.92 17.72 -18.12
N GLY A 103 -19.93 16.86 -17.96
CA GLY A 103 -20.87 16.49 -19.01
C GLY A 103 -21.20 17.65 -19.96
N ALA A 104 -21.05 17.36 -21.25
CA ALA A 104 -21.28 18.25 -22.36
C ALA A 104 -22.39 19.28 -22.12
N ALA A 105 -22.01 20.55 -22.05
CA ALA A 105 -22.91 21.65 -22.33
C ALA A 105 -23.32 21.55 -23.81
N GLY A 106 -24.50 20.98 -24.09
CA GLY A 106 -24.99 20.84 -25.45
C GLY A 106 -26.08 19.80 -25.73
N THR A 107 -26.62 19.10 -24.73
CA THR A 107 -27.75 18.16 -24.91
C THR A 107 -29.00 18.78 -24.28
N PRO A 108 -30.19 18.73 -24.94
CA PRO A 108 -31.43 19.30 -24.36
C PRO A 108 -31.71 18.66 -22.99
N PRO A 109 -32.45 19.33 -22.08
CA PRO A 109 -32.52 18.92 -20.68
C PRO A 109 -33.21 17.55 -20.59
N ALA A 110 -32.40 16.49 -20.54
CA ALA A 110 -32.82 15.25 -19.94
C ALA A 110 -33.14 15.61 -18.48
N ALA A 111 -34.32 15.18 -18.02
CA ALA A 111 -34.80 15.40 -16.66
C ALA A 111 -33.64 15.28 -15.67
N GLY A 112 -33.46 16.33 -14.86
CA GLY A 112 -32.38 16.38 -13.88
C GLY A 112 -32.37 15.12 -13.00
N PRO A 113 -31.21 14.75 -12.43
CA PRO A 113 -31.08 13.55 -11.61
C PRO A 113 -32.18 13.52 -10.56
N ASP A 114 -32.85 12.37 -10.43
CA ASP A 114 -33.99 12.19 -9.54
C ASP A 114 -33.68 12.76 -8.15
N LYS A 115 -34.62 13.52 -7.58
CA LYS A 115 -34.46 14.19 -6.28
C LYS A 115 -33.97 13.22 -5.18
N ALA A 116 -34.40 11.97 -5.24
CA ALA A 116 -33.96 10.89 -4.36
C ALA A 116 -32.46 10.52 -4.51
N ILE A 117 -31.90 10.63 -5.72
CA ILE A 117 -30.46 10.40 -5.96
C ILE A 117 -29.65 11.55 -5.35
N LEU A 118 -30.10 12.80 -5.50
CA LEU A 118 -29.44 13.96 -4.90
C LEU A 118 -29.49 13.94 -3.37
N GLU A 119 -30.62 13.57 -2.77
CA GLU A 119 -30.76 13.41 -1.31
C GLU A 119 -29.87 12.27 -0.78
N ASN A 120 -29.76 11.16 -1.50
CA ASN A 120 -28.84 10.06 -1.14
C ASN A 120 -27.36 10.46 -1.25
N LEU A 121 -27.00 11.24 -2.28
CA LEU A 121 -25.64 11.75 -2.43
C LEU A 121 -25.29 12.78 -1.34
N ALA A 122 -26.21 13.67 -0.99
CA ALA A 122 -26.04 14.61 0.12
C ALA A 122 -25.83 13.87 1.46
N GLY A 123 -26.67 12.87 1.76
CA GLY A 123 -26.49 12.04 2.96
C GLY A 123 -25.21 11.19 2.95
N ALA A 124 -24.71 10.79 1.77
CA ALA A 124 -23.43 10.10 1.65
C ALA A 124 -22.23 11.03 1.85
N LEU A 125 -22.34 12.29 1.42
CA LEU A 125 -21.34 13.33 1.64
C LEU A 125 -21.27 13.72 3.12
N GLU A 126 -22.40 13.99 3.78
CA GLU A 126 -22.44 14.29 5.22
C GLU A 126 -21.81 13.16 6.06
N LYS A 127 -22.09 11.89 5.71
CA LYS A 127 -21.46 10.73 6.36
C LYS A 127 -19.95 10.66 6.11
N ARG A 128 -19.48 11.08 4.94
CA ARG A 128 -18.04 11.12 4.65
C ARG A 128 -17.37 12.27 5.38
N GLU A 129 -18.00 13.44 5.45
CA GLU A 129 -17.50 14.59 6.20
C GLU A 129 -17.39 14.27 7.70
N SER A 130 -18.38 13.59 8.29
CA SER A 130 -18.29 13.16 9.69
C SER A 130 -17.17 12.13 9.89
N GLN A 131 -17.03 11.16 8.98
CA GLN A 131 -15.93 10.18 9.03
C GLN A 131 -14.54 10.83 8.86
N LEU A 132 -14.43 11.87 8.03
CA LEU A 132 -13.19 12.62 7.87
C LEU A 132 -12.88 13.43 9.12
N GLY A 133 -13.87 14.12 9.70
CA GLY A 133 -13.68 14.85 10.96
C GLY A 133 -13.31 13.94 12.14
N GLU A 134 -13.86 12.73 12.21
CA GLU A 134 -13.45 11.72 13.21
C GLU A 134 -12.02 11.24 12.98
N ARG A 135 -11.63 11.01 11.71
CA ARG A 135 -10.26 10.61 11.35
C ARG A 135 -9.26 11.71 11.62
N GLU A 136 -9.58 12.96 11.33
CA GLU A 136 -8.73 14.12 11.61
C GLU A 136 -8.50 14.26 13.11
N LYS A 137 -9.57 14.23 13.92
CA LYS A 137 -9.42 14.24 15.40
C LYS A 137 -8.56 13.09 15.91
N ALA A 138 -8.76 11.88 15.38
CA ALA A 138 -7.95 10.73 15.77
C ALA A 138 -6.47 10.87 15.36
N LEU A 139 -6.19 11.55 14.24
CA LEU A 139 -4.82 11.85 13.82
C LEU A 139 -4.20 12.96 14.70
N GLU A 140 -4.95 14.00 15.05
CA GLU A 140 -4.52 15.04 15.96
C GLU A 140 -4.18 14.47 17.35
N GLU A 141 -5.03 13.60 17.90
CA GLU A 141 -4.77 12.91 19.17
C GLU A 141 -3.52 12.04 19.11
N LYS A 142 -3.32 11.30 18.00
CA LYS A 142 -2.11 10.49 17.80
C LYS A 142 -0.86 11.36 17.65
N ALA A 143 -0.94 12.47 16.95
CA ALA A 143 0.17 13.41 16.79
C ALA A 143 0.54 14.04 18.14
N ALA A 144 -0.46 14.44 18.94
CA ALA A 144 -0.24 14.95 20.29
C ALA A 144 0.38 13.90 21.22
N ALA A 145 -0.07 12.65 21.14
CA ALA A 145 0.53 11.54 21.89
C ALA A 145 1.99 11.30 21.48
N ALA A 146 2.27 11.26 20.18
CA ALA A 146 3.62 11.08 19.67
C ALA A 146 4.56 12.23 20.08
N ALA A 147 4.08 13.47 20.10
CA ALA A 147 4.85 14.61 20.58
C ALA A 147 5.22 14.47 22.05
N ARG A 148 4.27 14.07 22.91
CA ARG A 148 4.54 13.81 24.34
C ARG A 148 5.53 12.67 24.53
N ASP A 149 5.39 11.58 23.78
CA ASP A 149 6.31 10.45 23.83
C ASP A 149 7.74 10.86 23.44
N LEU A 150 7.88 11.75 22.46
CA LEU A 150 9.19 12.29 22.06
C LEU A 150 9.79 13.16 23.17
N GLU A 151 9.01 14.08 23.76
CA GLU A 151 9.46 14.89 24.88
C GLU A 151 9.91 14.04 26.08
N ASP A 152 9.17 12.98 26.41
CA ASP A 152 9.50 12.11 27.52
C ASP A 152 10.77 11.28 27.23
N ARG A 153 10.98 10.86 25.98
CA ARG A 153 12.24 10.21 25.56
C ARG A 153 13.43 11.17 25.64
N GLU A 154 13.24 12.43 25.26
CA GLU A 154 14.28 13.46 25.36
C GLU A 154 14.63 13.75 26.82
N ARG A 155 13.62 13.87 27.70
CA ARG A 155 13.83 14.02 29.14
C ARG A 155 14.55 12.82 29.74
N ALA A 156 14.18 11.59 29.36
CA ALA A 156 14.84 10.37 29.81
C ALA A 156 16.31 10.33 29.37
N ARG A 157 16.60 10.64 28.10
CA ARG A 157 17.98 10.74 27.58
C ARG A 157 18.79 11.82 28.29
N ALA A 158 18.18 12.98 28.56
CA ALA A 158 18.84 14.05 29.30
C ALA A 158 19.20 13.61 30.73
N ALA A 159 18.30 12.91 31.42
CA ALA A 159 18.55 12.35 32.74
C ALA A 159 19.66 11.27 32.71
N GLU A 160 19.67 10.40 31.70
CA GLU A 160 20.75 9.42 31.50
C GLU A 160 22.10 10.09 31.27
N LEU A 161 22.16 11.11 30.42
CA LEU A 161 23.39 11.88 30.17
C LEU A 161 23.91 12.55 31.44
N GLN A 162 23.03 13.16 32.23
CA GLN A 162 23.39 13.72 33.54
C GLN A 162 23.91 12.65 34.49
N GLY A 163 23.27 11.48 34.53
CA GLY A 163 23.73 10.34 35.33
C GLY A 163 25.11 9.83 34.91
N LEU A 164 25.39 9.76 33.60
CA LEU A 164 26.70 9.39 33.07
C LEU A 164 27.77 10.44 33.38
N GLN A 165 27.44 11.72 33.24
CA GLN A 165 28.35 12.82 33.59
C GLN A 165 28.70 12.79 35.08
N ALA A 166 27.74 12.54 35.96
CA ALA A 166 27.98 12.39 37.39
C ALA A 166 28.92 11.20 37.69
N ARG A 167 28.68 10.05 37.05
CA ARG A 167 29.57 8.88 37.20
C ARG A 167 30.98 9.13 36.69
N LEU A 168 31.14 9.85 35.58
CA LEU A 168 32.45 10.23 35.07
C LEU A 168 33.16 11.16 36.05
N ALA A 169 32.47 12.16 36.58
CA ALA A 169 33.01 13.05 37.60
C ALA A 169 33.42 12.29 38.88
N ASP A 170 32.64 11.30 39.31
CA ASP A 170 32.98 10.45 40.46
C ASP A 170 34.23 9.61 40.20
N VAL A 171 34.35 9.02 38.99
CA VAL A 171 35.52 8.24 38.58
C VAL A 171 36.76 9.11 38.48
N GLU A 172 36.64 10.32 37.94
CA GLU A 172 37.72 11.30 37.89
C GLU A 172 38.16 11.70 39.30
N ALA A 173 37.21 12.03 40.19
CA ALA A 173 37.49 12.34 41.58
C ALA A 173 38.11 11.14 42.34
N GLN A 174 37.74 9.91 42.00
CA GLN A 174 38.35 8.72 42.58
C GLN A 174 39.76 8.47 42.03
N ARG A 175 39.99 8.73 40.74
CA ARG A 175 41.31 8.64 40.13
C ARG A 175 42.26 9.68 40.74
N ASP A 176 41.80 10.89 40.98
CA ASP A 176 42.61 11.95 41.61
C ASP A 176 42.95 11.58 43.06
N ARG A 177 41.98 11.08 43.84
CA ARG A 177 42.23 10.52 45.18
C ARG A 177 43.25 9.39 45.15
N ASN A 178 43.09 8.42 44.25
CA ASN A 178 44.04 7.32 44.10
C ASN A 178 45.43 7.81 43.69
N ARG A 179 45.51 8.85 42.84
CA ARG A 179 46.78 9.44 42.42
C ARG A 179 47.48 10.13 43.58
N GLU A 180 46.74 10.85 44.42
CA GLU A 180 47.26 11.45 45.64
C GLU A 180 47.72 10.38 46.64
N GLU A 181 46.92 9.34 46.88
CA GLU A 181 47.28 8.22 47.75
C GLU A 181 48.53 7.50 47.24
N MET A 182 48.60 7.18 45.95
CA MET A 182 49.79 6.60 45.34
C MET A 182 51.01 7.52 45.45
N GLY A 183 50.82 8.84 45.34
CA GLY A 183 51.88 9.84 45.58
C GLY A 183 52.38 9.81 47.02
N ARG A 184 51.49 9.67 48.00
CA ARG A 184 51.85 9.52 49.42
C ARG A 184 52.56 8.19 49.71
N ILE A 185 52.08 7.09 49.12
CA ILE A 185 52.68 5.76 49.27
C ILE A 185 54.09 5.73 48.62
N ALA A 186 54.27 6.37 47.47
CA ALA A 186 55.57 6.44 46.80
C ALA A 186 56.61 7.27 47.58
N GLN A 187 56.17 8.20 48.45
CA GLN A 187 57.03 8.97 49.34
C GLN A 187 57.30 8.26 50.68
N ALA A 188 56.59 7.19 51.00
CA ALA A 188 56.84 6.40 52.19
C ALA A 188 58.15 5.60 52.05
N PRO A 189 58.96 5.49 53.12
CA PRO A 189 60.22 4.75 53.08
C PRO A 189 59.96 3.27 52.77
N ALA A 190 60.81 2.69 51.93
CA ALA A 190 60.66 1.31 51.48
C ALA A 190 60.99 0.31 52.59
N ASP A 191 59.97 -0.25 53.24
CA ASP A 191 60.09 -1.33 54.19
C ASP A 191 60.19 -2.71 53.51
N ALA A 192 60.76 -3.69 54.22
CA ALA A 192 60.97 -5.07 53.73
C ALA A 192 59.68 -5.79 53.30
N THR A 193 58.51 -5.29 53.70
CA THR A 193 57.17 -5.72 53.25
C THR A 193 56.96 -5.51 51.75
N VAL A 194 57.50 -4.45 51.17
CA VAL A 194 57.38 -4.11 49.74
C VAL A 194 58.05 -5.16 48.85
N ALA A 195 59.13 -5.79 49.32
CA ALA A 195 59.82 -6.85 48.57
C ALA A 195 58.99 -8.15 48.53
N ALA A 196 58.22 -8.45 49.59
CA ALA A 196 57.31 -9.59 49.62
C ALA A 196 56.07 -9.34 48.74
N GLU A 197 55.52 -8.13 48.78
CA GLU A 197 54.40 -7.71 47.92
C GLU A 197 54.79 -7.73 46.43
N ARG A 198 56.00 -7.30 46.07
CA ARG A 198 56.50 -7.41 44.69
C ARG A 198 56.56 -8.86 44.19
N LYS A 199 57.02 -9.78 45.03
CA LYS A 199 57.04 -11.22 44.69
C LYS A 199 55.63 -11.78 44.53
N GLN A 200 54.67 -11.30 45.33
CA GLN A 200 53.28 -11.71 45.20
C GLN A 200 52.65 -11.15 43.91
N LEU A 201 52.87 -9.87 43.59
CA LEU A 201 52.42 -9.25 42.34
C LEU A 201 53.02 -9.93 41.10
N GLU A 202 54.27 -10.39 41.15
CA GLU A 202 54.86 -11.17 40.05
C GLU A 202 54.17 -12.53 39.87
N LYS A 203 53.77 -13.20 40.95
CA LYS A 203 52.99 -14.45 40.88
C LYS A 203 51.60 -14.20 40.32
N ASP A 204 50.93 -13.16 40.80
CA ASP A 204 49.59 -12.79 40.35
C ASP A 204 49.61 -12.38 38.87
N ARG A 205 50.63 -11.64 38.44
CA ARG A 205 50.88 -11.33 37.02
C ARG A 205 51.03 -12.60 36.18
N LYS A 206 51.83 -13.57 36.62
CA LYS A 206 52.00 -14.85 35.89
C LYS A 206 50.69 -15.65 35.83
N MET A 207 49.92 -15.66 36.91
CA MET A 207 48.61 -16.32 36.96
C MET A 207 47.61 -15.65 36.01
N LEU A 208 47.56 -14.32 35.99
CA LEU A 208 46.72 -13.55 35.07
C LEU A 208 47.15 -13.75 33.61
N GLN A 209 48.45 -13.79 33.33
CA GLN A 209 48.96 -14.08 31.98
C GLN A 209 48.55 -15.49 31.52
N ARG A 210 48.65 -16.49 32.39
CA ARG A 210 48.19 -17.85 32.08
C ARG A 210 46.69 -17.88 31.83
N ARG A 211 45.90 -17.23 32.68
CA ARG A 211 44.44 -17.14 32.52
C ARG A 211 44.03 -16.39 31.25
N ALA A 212 44.79 -15.36 30.85
CA ALA A 212 44.55 -14.65 29.59
C ALA A 212 44.80 -15.55 28.38
N LEU A 213 45.86 -16.34 28.39
CA LEU A 213 46.12 -17.35 27.35
C LEU A 213 45.03 -18.42 27.31
N ASP A 214 44.62 -18.96 28.47
CA ASP A 214 43.53 -19.94 28.54
C ASP A 214 42.19 -19.39 28.01
N LEU A 215 41.95 -18.08 28.15
CA LEU A 215 40.75 -17.43 27.60
C LEU A 215 40.85 -17.26 26.08
N LEU A 216 42.02 -16.88 25.56
CA LEU A 216 42.26 -16.80 24.12
C LEU A 216 42.09 -18.17 23.44
N ASP A 217 42.64 -19.23 24.02
CA ASP A 217 42.48 -20.60 23.52
C ASP A 217 41.01 -21.05 23.53
N ARG A 218 40.23 -20.60 24.53
CA ARG A 218 38.78 -20.88 24.58
C ARG A 218 38.02 -20.08 23.53
N GLU A 219 38.40 -18.82 23.31
CA GLU A 219 37.79 -17.97 22.31
C GLU A 219 38.05 -18.51 20.90
N GLU A 220 39.27 -18.96 20.60
CA GLU A 220 39.61 -19.61 19.33
C GLU A 220 38.77 -20.87 19.11
N LYS A 221 38.65 -21.74 20.12
CA LYS A 221 37.76 -22.93 20.04
C LYS A 221 36.29 -22.59 19.86
N ILE A 222 35.83 -21.47 20.40
CA ILE A 222 34.45 -21.00 20.20
C ILE A 222 34.29 -20.52 18.75
N ARG A 223 35.23 -19.74 18.23
CA ARG A 223 35.22 -19.27 16.84
C ARG A 223 35.23 -20.42 15.84
N ASP A 224 36.04 -21.46 16.08
CA ASP A 224 36.06 -22.65 15.23
C ASP A 224 34.70 -23.35 15.21
N ARG A 225 34.07 -23.52 16.38
CA ARG A 225 32.72 -24.09 16.49
C ARG A 225 31.65 -23.22 15.85
N GLU A 226 31.77 -21.89 15.95
CA GLU A 226 30.85 -20.97 15.28
C GLU A 226 30.97 -21.06 13.76
N LEU A 227 32.19 -21.25 13.23
CA LEU A 227 32.41 -21.50 11.81
C LEU A 227 31.80 -22.84 11.37
N GLU A 228 32.03 -23.92 12.13
CA GLU A 228 31.41 -25.23 11.88
C GLU A 228 29.88 -25.13 11.86
N LEU A 229 29.28 -24.48 12.87
CA LEU A 229 27.84 -24.26 12.95
C LEU A 229 27.31 -23.39 11.81
N ALA A 230 28.07 -22.39 11.36
CA ALA A 230 27.70 -21.57 10.22
C ALA A 230 27.70 -22.37 8.90
N GLU A 231 28.64 -23.30 8.73
CA GLU A 231 28.64 -24.23 7.60
C GLU A 231 27.47 -25.21 7.66
N GLU A 232 27.19 -25.78 8.83
CA GLU A 232 26.01 -26.64 9.03
C GLU A 232 24.71 -25.89 8.75
N HIS A 233 24.59 -24.64 9.20
CA HIS A 233 23.42 -23.81 8.93
C HIS A 233 23.24 -23.57 7.44
N LYS A 234 24.32 -23.27 6.70
CA LYS A 234 24.26 -23.13 5.23
C LYS A 234 23.77 -24.41 4.55
N ARG A 235 24.28 -25.57 4.96
CA ARG A 235 23.83 -26.88 4.42
C ARG A 235 22.34 -27.13 4.74
N LEU A 236 21.89 -26.76 5.93
CA LEU A 236 20.48 -26.86 6.30
C LEU A 236 19.60 -25.91 5.50
N GLU A 237 20.04 -24.68 5.25
CA GLU A 237 19.31 -23.74 4.38
C GLU A 237 19.23 -24.23 2.94
N GLU A 238 20.31 -24.78 2.39
CA GLU A 238 20.33 -25.37 1.05
C GLU A 238 19.33 -26.53 0.95
N SER A 239 19.36 -27.47 1.91
CA SER A 239 18.39 -28.57 1.93
C SER A 239 16.95 -28.09 2.12
N ARG A 240 16.70 -27.05 2.93
CA ARG A 240 15.37 -26.43 3.04
C ARG A 240 14.90 -25.87 1.71
N ARG A 241 15.75 -25.10 1.01
CA ARG A 241 15.42 -24.54 -0.31
C ARG A 241 15.13 -25.64 -1.32
N GLU A 242 15.88 -26.74 -1.29
CA GLU A 242 15.60 -27.90 -2.14
C GLU A 242 14.23 -28.52 -1.83
N THR A 243 13.91 -28.72 -0.54
CA THR A 243 12.61 -29.27 -0.14
C THR A 243 11.44 -28.34 -0.50
N GLU A 244 11.59 -27.03 -0.31
CA GLU A 244 10.60 -26.03 -0.70
C GLU A 244 10.41 -26.01 -2.23
N GLY A 245 11.50 -26.11 -2.99
CA GLY A 245 11.46 -26.21 -4.44
C GLY A 245 10.75 -27.48 -4.93
N LEU A 246 10.97 -28.61 -4.27
CA LEU A 246 10.26 -29.85 -4.56
C LEU A 246 8.77 -29.76 -4.20
N LEU A 247 8.43 -29.14 -3.06
CA LEU A 247 7.04 -28.90 -2.67
C LEU A 247 6.32 -27.99 -3.67
N ALA A 248 6.96 -26.90 -4.11
CA ALA A 248 6.41 -26.00 -5.12
C ALA A 248 6.18 -26.70 -6.47
N ARG A 249 7.07 -27.64 -6.87
CA ARG A 249 6.86 -28.47 -8.06
C ARG A 249 5.68 -29.41 -7.90
N ILE A 250 5.56 -30.09 -6.75
CA ILE A 250 4.42 -30.96 -6.45
C ILE A 250 3.12 -30.14 -6.42
N GLU A 251 3.13 -28.93 -5.88
CA GLU A 251 1.96 -28.05 -5.85
C GLU A 251 1.60 -27.54 -7.26
N ALA A 252 2.59 -27.23 -8.09
CA ALA A 252 2.37 -26.86 -9.49
C ALA A 252 1.79 -28.03 -10.31
N GLU A 253 2.24 -29.26 -10.09
CA GLU A 253 1.69 -30.47 -10.71
C GLU A 253 0.30 -30.84 -10.13
N ARG A 254 0.03 -30.52 -8.86
CA ARG A 254 -1.28 -30.69 -8.22
C ARG A 254 -2.27 -29.59 -8.54
N ARG A 255 -1.82 -28.44 -9.07
CA ARG A 255 -2.71 -27.37 -9.51
C ARG A 255 -3.61 -27.99 -10.59
N PRO A 256 -4.92 -28.15 -10.33
CA PRO A 256 -5.79 -28.80 -11.29
C PRO A 256 -5.67 -28.01 -12.60
N GLU A 257 -5.45 -28.71 -13.71
CA GLU A 257 -5.51 -28.13 -15.04
C GLU A 257 -6.69 -27.18 -15.08
N ALA A 258 -6.42 -25.90 -15.35
CA ALA A 258 -7.43 -24.87 -15.50
C ALA A 258 -8.30 -25.23 -16.72
N GLY A 259 -9.29 -26.10 -16.49
CA GLY A 259 -10.13 -26.71 -17.51
C GLY A 259 -11.45 -27.24 -16.96
N TYR A 260 -11.77 -27.00 -15.69
CA TYR A 260 -13.15 -27.09 -15.19
C TYR A 260 -13.81 -25.73 -15.37
N ASP A 261 -14.43 -25.51 -16.53
CA ASP A 261 -15.29 -24.35 -16.76
C ASP A 261 -16.58 -24.52 -15.94
N VAL A 262 -16.52 -24.02 -14.70
CA VAL A 262 -17.65 -24.03 -13.77
C VAL A 262 -18.87 -23.32 -14.37
N GLU A 263 -18.67 -22.34 -15.25
CA GLU A 263 -19.77 -21.67 -15.94
C GLU A 263 -20.40 -22.56 -17.01
N ALA A 264 -19.60 -23.30 -17.79
CA ALA A 264 -20.13 -24.28 -18.74
C ALA A 264 -20.94 -25.37 -18.04
N MET A 265 -20.45 -25.89 -16.90
CA MET A 265 -21.19 -26.85 -16.09
C MET A 265 -22.48 -26.26 -15.52
N ARG A 266 -22.45 -25.01 -15.06
CA ARG A 266 -23.64 -24.31 -14.56
C ARG A 266 -24.68 -24.11 -15.67
N ARG A 267 -24.26 -23.72 -16.87
CA ARG A 267 -25.14 -23.60 -18.05
C ARG A 267 -25.73 -24.95 -18.44
N GLU A 268 -24.95 -26.03 -18.38
CA GLU A 268 -25.44 -27.38 -18.65
C GLU A 268 -26.47 -27.84 -17.60
N VAL A 269 -26.22 -27.56 -16.32
CA VAL A 269 -27.17 -27.82 -15.24
C VAL A 269 -28.45 -27.03 -15.44
N ASP A 270 -28.36 -25.74 -15.76
CA ASP A 270 -29.53 -24.88 -16.02
C ASP A 270 -30.35 -25.38 -17.23
N MET A 271 -29.69 -25.85 -18.31
CA MET A 271 -30.39 -26.47 -19.44
C MET A 271 -31.10 -27.76 -19.03
N ARG A 272 -30.43 -28.63 -18.27
CA ARG A 272 -31.03 -29.88 -17.78
C ARG A 272 -32.23 -29.60 -16.88
N VAL A 273 -32.15 -28.59 -16.02
CA VAL A 273 -33.27 -28.15 -15.16
C VAL A 273 -34.44 -27.65 -15.99
N LYS A 274 -34.21 -26.84 -17.04
CA LYS A 274 -35.27 -26.37 -17.95
C LYS A 274 -35.98 -27.53 -18.67
N ILE A 275 -35.21 -28.49 -19.20
CA ILE A 275 -35.78 -29.69 -19.86
C ILE A 275 -36.63 -30.50 -18.88
N LEU A 276 -36.18 -30.63 -17.62
CA LEU A 276 -36.94 -31.32 -16.57
C LEU A 276 -38.24 -30.58 -16.22
N GLN A 277 -38.21 -29.25 -16.13
CA GLN A 277 -39.39 -28.43 -15.89
C GLN A 277 -40.41 -28.55 -17.03
N GLU A 278 -39.96 -28.48 -18.28
CA GLU A 278 -40.83 -28.63 -19.45
C GLU A 278 -41.48 -30.01 -19.50
N LYS A 279 -40.71 -31.07 -19.23
CA LYS A 279 -41.25 -32.44 -19.11
C LYS A 279 -42.24 -32.58 -17.95
N ALA A 280 -42.03 -31.90 -16.84
CA ALA A 280 -42.97 -31.92 -15.72
C ALA A 280 -44.31 -31.26 -16.08
N LEU A 281 -44.27 -30.13 -16.79
CA LEU A 281 -45.48 -29.45 -17.30
C LEU A 281 -46.21 -30.32 -18.32
N ASP A 282 -45.50 -30.94 -19.27
CA ASP A 282 -46.08 -31.87 -20.25
C ASP A 282 -46.78 -33.07 -19.59
N LEU A 283 -46.21 -33.58 -18.49
CA LEU A 283 -46.80 -34.69 -17.74
C LEU A 283 -48.07 -34.26 -17.00
N LEU A 284 -48.09 -33.07 -16.40
CA LEU A 284 -49.28 -32.51 -15.77
C LEU A 284 -50.41 -32.29 -16.79
N ASP A 285 -50.09 -31.71 -17.95
CA ASP A 285 -51.06 -31.53 -19.04
C ASP A 285 -51.64 -32.86 -19.54
N ARG A 286 -50.82 -33.91 -19.60
CA ARG A 286 -51.28 -35.26 -19.94
C ARG A 286 -52.17 -35.85 -18.84
N GLU A 287 -51.83 -35.66 -17.57
CA GLU A 287 -52.65 -36.09 -16.45
C GLU A 287 -54.02 -35.39 -16.45
N GLU A 288 -54.07 -34.07 -16.70
CA GLU A 288 -55.33 -33.35 -16.82
C GLU A 288 -56.19 -33.83 -17.99
N LYS A 289 -55.56 -34.13 -19.14
CA LYS A 289 -56.27 -34.72 -20.29
C LYS A 289 -56.80 -36.11 -19.98
N LEU A 290 -56.05 -36.93 -19.23
CA LEU A 290 -56.50 -38.24 -18.78
C LEU A 290 -57.65 -38.11 -17.78
N ARG A 291 -57.56 -37.21 -16.78
CA ARG A 291 -58.65 -36.94 -15.84
C ARG A 291 -59.92 -36.47 -16.52
N LYS A 292 -59.82 -35.60 -17.55
CA LYS A 292 -60.98 -35.18 -18.36
C LYS A 292 -61.61 -36.36 -19.09
N ARG A 293 -60.80 -37.23 -19.70
CA ARG A 293 -61.29 -38.47 -20.37
C ARG A 293 -61.90 -39.45 -19.39
N GLU A 294 -61.33 -39.62 -18.20
CA GLU A 294 -61.89 -40.45 -17.14
C GLU A 294 -63.24 -39.91 -16.64
N ALA A 295 -63.36 -38.58 -16.45
CA ALA A 295 -64.62 -37.95 -16.08
C ALA A 295 -65.69 -38.07 -17.18
N GLU A 296 -65.31 -37.95 -18.46
CA GLU A 296 -66.21 -38.18 -19.59
C GLU A 296 -66.71 -39.63 -19.64
N LEU A 297 -65.83 -40.62 -19.41
CA LEU A 297 -66.21 -42.04 -19.36
C LEU A 297 -67.11 -42.36 -18.15
N GLN A 298 -66.81 -41.81 -16.97
CA GLN A 298 -67.67 -41.96 -15.79
C GLN A 298 -69.04 -41.27 -15.95
N GLY A 299 -69.11 -40.17 -16.71
CA GLY A 299 -70.37 -39.51 -17.08
C GLY A 299 -71.23 -40.31 -18.06
N VAL A 300 -70.62 -41.16 -18.90
CA VAL A 300 -71.33 -42.05 -19.83
C VAL A 300 -71.91 -43.28 -19.10
N ASP A 301 -71.27 -43.75 -18.02
CA ASP A 301 -71.78 -44.84 -17.18
C ASP A 301 -72.90 -44.42 -16.21
N ALA A 302 -73.17 -43.11 -16.07
CA ALA A 302 -74.27 -42.57 -15.24
C ALA A 302 -75.59 -42.36 -16.02
N ARG A 303 -75.84 -43.10 -17.10
CA ARG A 303 -77.15 -43.10 -17.77
C ARG A 303 -78.09 -44.08 -17.04
N PRO A 304 -79.20 -43.62 -16.42
CA PRO A 304 -80.13 -44.52 -15.76
C PRO A 304 -80.82 -45.45 -16.77
N PRO A 305 -81.15 -46.71 -16.41
CA PRO A 305 -81.88 -47.61 -17.30
C PRO A 305 -83.28 -47.04 -17.56
N ALA A 306 -83.54 -46.60 -18.78
CA ALA A 306 -84.88 -46.23 -19.23
C ALA A 306 -85.71 -47.51 -19.41
N ALA A 307 -86.80 -47.58 -18.64
CA ALA A 307 -87.76 -48.66 -18.61
C ALA A 307 -88.53 -48.84 -19.93
N ALA A 308 -88.75 -50.13 -20.25
CA ALA A 308 -89.92 -50.79 -20.82
C ALA A 308 -90.75 -50.13 -21.94
N HIS A 309 -91.10 -50.92 -22.96
CA HIS A 309 -92.47 -51.37 -23.34
C HIS A 309 -92.50 -51.89 -24.81
N PRO A 310 -93.59 -52.49 -25.34
CA PRO A 310 -93.93 -53.93 -25.26
C PRO A 310 -94.28 -54.57 -26.64
N GLU A 311 -94.81 -55.81 -26.60
CA GLU A 311 -95.61 -56.52 -27.64
C GLU A 311 -94.91 -57.18 -28.85
N PRO A 312 -95.55 -58.13 -29.61
CA PRO A 312 -96.81 -58.86 -29.39
C PRO A 312 -96.74 -60.40 -29.54
N SER A 313 -97.80 -61.05 -29.04
CA SER A 313 -98.46 -62.28 -29.49
C SER A 313 -97.73 -63.33 -30.34
N ARG A 314 -97.64 -64.55 -29.79
CA ARG A 314 -98.12 -65.79 -30.43
C ARG A 314 -98.52 -66.82 -29.38
#